data_AF-A0A6J1P6V6-F1
#
_entry.id   AF-A0A6J1P6V6-F1
#
_cell.length_a   1.000
_cell.length_b   1.000
_cell.length_c   1.000
_cell.angle_alpha   90.00
_cell.angle_beta   90.00
_cell.angle_gamma   90.00
#
_symmetry.space_group_name_H-M   'P 1'
#
loop_
_entity.id
_entity.type
_entity.pdbx_description
1 polymer ?
#
loop_
_entity_poly.entity_id
_entity_poly.type
_entity_poly.pdbx_seq_one_letter_code
_entity_poly.pdbx_strand_id
1 'polypeptide(L)'
;MRRSRIRTTITCEPKLLDTITPVDLHTLHYCRYPPVRNPLDSPERVTNPGSFNTDDTNSDMATKVLPFLALNEVFIGESVTSRVSLLRLQIDNGKWTHTKSSGLCVTTGTGSTSWHYSINCLRTHSVLELMKILGEDYNMKMDTTLEKAREVAERYNQKLMFPADSEYLAYSVREYITFEEWPTPRGLRVRDRAGAVRVRSHCTDAGE
;
A
#
# COMPACT_ATOMS: atom_id res chain seq x y z
N MET A 1 24.60 -12.77 -7.20
CA MET A 1 23.96 -11.72 -6.37
C MET A 1 22.68 -12.30 -5.79
N ARG A 2 22.54 -12.33 -4.46
CA ARG A 2 21.34 -12.84 -3.78
C ARG A 2 20.23 -11.80 -3.91
N ARG A 3 18.99 -12.22 -4.17
CA ARG A 3 17.82 -11.34 -4.23
C ARG A 3 16.79 -11.79 -3.19
N SER A 4 16.26 -10.84 -2.45
CA SER A 4 15.17 -11.08 -1.50
C SER A 4 13.83 -11.20 -2.24
N ARG A 5 12.88 -11.95 -1.67
CA ARG A 5 11.52 -12.10 -2.18
C ARG A 5 10.52 -11.96 -1.04
N ILE A 6 9.34 -11.45 -1.33
CA ILE A 6 8.25 -11.31 -0.35
C ILE A 6 7.54 -12.66 -0.25
N ARG A 7 7.37 -13.13 0.99
CA ARG A 7 6.50 -14.26 1.33
C ARG A 7 5.20 -13.73 1.90
N THR A 8 4.08 -14.06 1.26
CA THR A 8 2.76 -13.70 1.74
C THR A 8 2.17 -14.87 2.53
N THR A 9 1.71 -14.57 3.75
CA THR A 9 1.03 -15.53 4.63
C THR A 9 -0.35 -14.97 4.92
N ILE A 10 -1.38 -15.77 4.68
CA ILE A 10 -2.77 -15.40 4.96
C ILE A 10 -3.23 -16.13 6.21
N THR A 11 -3.92 -15.41 7.08
CA THR A 11 -4.61 -15.95 8.25
C THR A 11 -6.08 -15.56 8.13
N CYS A 12 -6.96 -16.55 8.13
CA CYS A 12 -8.42 -16.36 8.02
C CYS A 12 -9.16 -17.54 8.67
N GLU A 13 -10.48 -17.52 8.62
CA GLU A 13 -11.28 -18.65 9.08
C GLU A 13 -10.94 -19.92 8.28
N PRO A 14 -10.89 -21.11 8.92
CA PRO A 14 -10.50 -22.35 8.26
C PRO A 14 -11.33 -22.67 7.01
N LYS A 15 -12.64 -22.38 7.04
CA LYS A 15 -13.57 -22.62 5.92
C LYS A 15 -13.24 -21.78 4.67
N LEU A 16 -12.62 -20.61 4.86
CA LEU A 16 -12.22 -19.71 3.79
C LEU A 16 -10.82 -20.04 3.25
N LEU A 17 -10.00 -20.78 3.99
CA LEU A 17 -8.61 -21.05 3.61
C LEU A 17 -8.49 -21.87 2.31
N ASP A 18 -9.45 -22.76 2.09
CA ASP A 18 -9.53 -23.61 0.89
C ASP A 18 -10.10 -22.88 -0.32
N THR A 19 -10.89 -21.81 -0.11
CA THR A 19 -11.42 -20.99 -1.21
C THR A 19 -10.35 -20.05 -1.79
N ILE A 20 -9.33 -19.72 -1.01
CA ILE A 20 -8.16 -18.97 -1.47
C ILE A 20 -7.36 -19.83 -2.43
N THR A 21 -7.65 -19.65 -3.71
CA THR A 21 -6.90 -20.19 -4.84
C THR A 21 -6.01 -19.09 -5.40
N PRO A 22 -4.69 -19.18 -5.21
CA PRO A 22 -3.75 -18.22 -5.79
C PRO A 22 -3.85 -18.28 -7.31
N VAL A 23 -4.33 -17.19 -7.92
CA VAL A 23 -4.46 -17.07 -9.36
C VAL A 23 -3.21 -16.40 -9.93
N ASP A 24 -2.55 -17.04 -10.88
CA ASP A 24 -1.46 -16.41 -11.61
C ASP A 24 -2.02 -15.47 -12.70
N LEU A 25 -2.06 -14.19 -12.37
CA LEU A 25 -2.50 -13.13 -13.28
C LEU A 25 -1.65 -13.03 -14.56
N HIS A 26 -0.39 -13.50 -14.57
CA HIS A 26 0.41 -13.52 -15.79
C HIS A 26 -0.06 -14.59 -16.79
N THR A 27 -0.62 -15.70 -16.29
CA THR A 27 -1.20 -16.77 -17.14
C THR A 27 -2.63 -16.47 -17.56
N LEU A 28 -3.34 -15.60 -16.82
CA LEU A 28 -4.62 -15.05 -17.22
C LEU A 28 -4.41 -13.90 -18.21
N HIS A 29 -4.19 -14.25 -19.48
CA HIS A 29 -4.37 -13.31 -20.59
C HIS A 29 -5.80 -12.74 -20.54
N TYR A 30 -5.98 -11.55 -19.95
CA TYR A 30 -7.24 -10.79 -19.90
C TYR A 30 -8.51 -11.64 -19.72
N CYS A 31 -8.73 -12.20 -18.53
CA CYS A 31 -10.09 -12.55 -18.16
C CYS A 31 -10.79 -11.29 -17.65
N ARG A 32 -11.63 -10.69 -18.51
CA ARG A 32 -12.76 -9.85 -18.08
C ARG A 32 -13.34 -10.52 -16.82
N TYR A 33 -13.30 -9.81 -15.70
CA TYR A 33 -13.93 -10.29 -14.47
C TYR A 33 -15.32 -10.85 -14.83
N PRO A 34 -15.62 -12.13 -14.58
CA PRO A 34 -17.01 -12.56 -14.62
C PRO A 34 -17.75 -11.65 -13.63
N PRO A 35 -18.92 -11.10 -14.00
CA PRO A 35 -19.66 -10.24 -13.09
C PRO A 35 -19.87 -11.01 -11.80
N VAL A 36 -19.48 -10.39 -10.68
CA VAL A 36 -19.91 -10.84 -9.36
C VAL A 36 -21.42 -10.93 -9.45
N ARG A 37 -21.96 -12.15 -9.45
CA ARG A 37 -23.40 -12.34 -9.34
C ARG A 37 -23.73 -11.80 -7.95
N ASN A 38 -24.36 -10.65 -7.87
CA ASN A 38 -25.01 -10.18 -6.65
C ASN A 38 -26.30 -11.01 -6.50
N PRO A 39 -26.39 -12.00 -5.59
CA PRO A 39 -27.70 -12.35 -5.11
C PRO A 39 -28.08 -11.26 -4.10
N LEU A 40 -29.16 -10.55 -4.41
CA LEU A 40 -29.90 -9.64 -3.53
C LEU A 40 -29.51 -8.16 -3.64
N ASP A 41 -30.34 -7.45 -4.41
CA ASP A 41 -30.91 -6.17 -3.99
C ASP A 41 -31.38 -6.27 -2.54
N SER A 42 -30.47 -6.03 -1.61
CA SER A 42 -30.79 -5.73 -0.21
C SER A 42 -30.49 -4.26 0.00
N PRO A 43 -31.39 -3.47 0.58
CA PRO A 43 -31.18 -2.04 0.73
C PRO A 43 -29.88 -1.77 1.49
N GLU A 44 -29.10 -0.82 0.97
CA GLU A 44 -27.81 -0.35 1.51
C GLU A 44 -27.89 -0.22 3.03
N ARG A 45 -27.20 -1.10 3.75
CA ARG A 45 -26.86 -0.84 5.14
C ARG A 45 -25.71 0.16 5.13
N VAL A 46 -26.06 1.43 5.29
CA VAL A 46 -25.14 2.49 5.69
C VAL A 46 -24.56 2.07 7.06
N THR A 47 -23.39 1.45 7.06
CA THR A 47 -22.63 1.24 8.30
C THR A 47 -22.12 2.60 8.75
N ASN A 48 -22.72 3.13 9.82
CA ASN A 48 -22.22 4.30 10.53
C ASN A 48 -20.73 4.13 10.83
N PRO A 49 -19.86 5.12 10.54
CA PRO A 49 -18.41 5.00 10.75
C PRO A 49 -17.97 5.08 12.22
N GLY A 50 -18.89 4.84 13.17
CA GLY A 50 -18.69 5.03 14.60
C GLY A 50 -18.81 3.74 15.38
N SER A 51 -17.80 2.85 15.29
CA SER A 51 -17.33 1.96 16.37
C SER A 51 -16.38 0.92 15.77
N PHE A 52 -15.11 1.28 15.59
CA PHE A 52 -14.05 0.36 15.17
C PHE A 52 -13.28 -0.14 16.40
N ASN A 53 -13.96 -0.88 17.28
CA ASN A 53 -13.30 -1.61 18.36
C ASN A 53 -13.87 -3.02 18.43
N THR A 54 -13.24 -3.95 17.72
CA THR A 54 -13.21 -5.35 18.12
C THR A 54 -11.75 -5.75 18.32
N ASP A 55 -11.36 -5.85 19.59
CA ASP A 55 -10.26 -6.72 19.99
C ASP A 55 -10.79 -8.16 19.88
N ASP A 56 -10.65 -8.76 18.70
CA ASP A 56 -11.02 -10.16 18.50
C ASP A 56 -9.96 -11.07 19.13
N THR A 57 -10.19 -11.35 20.41
CA THR A 57 -9.61 -12.47 21.14
C THR A 57 -10.38 -13.76 20.81
N ASN A 58 -9.66 -14.80 20.38
CA ASN A 58 -10.09 -16.21 20.21
C ASN A 58 -11.09 -16.55 19.08
N SER A 59 -10.62 -16.53 17.82
CA SER A 59 -11.14 -17.43 16.79
C SER A 59 -10.05 -18.42 16.37
N ASP A 60 -10.43 -19.67 16.08
CA ASP A 60 -9.58 -20.75 15.57
C ASP A 60 -9.16 -20.41 14.12
N MET A 61 -8.29 -19.42 13.97
CA MET A 61 -7.83 -18.95 12.67
C MET A 61 -6.80 -19.91 12.10
N ALA A 62 -6.97 -20.28 10.83
CA ALA A 62 -6.01 -21.09 10.10
C ALA A 62 -5.07 -20.21 9.28
N THR A 63 -3.83 -20.69 9.09
CA THR A 63 -2.77 -19.98 8.37
C THR A 63 -2.32 -20.75 7.14
N LYS A 64 -2.20 -20.06 6.00
CA LYS A 64 -1.68 -20.60 4.74
C LYS A 64 -0.60 -19.69 4.19
N VAL A 65 0.58 -20.26 3.96
CA VAL A 65 1.64 -19.60 3.19
C VAL A 65 1.30 -19.76 1.71
N LEU A 66 1.22 -18.64 0.98
CA LEU A 66 0.99 -18.70 -0.45
C LEU A 66 2.20 -19.34 -1.16
N PRO A 67 1.99 -20.16 -2.21
CA PRO A 67 3.07 -20.87 -2.89
C PRO A 67 3.96 -19.93 -3.73
N PHE A 68 3.53 -18.68 -3.94
CA PHE A 68 4.22 -17.71 -4.78
C PHE A 68 5.03 -16.72 -3.94
N LEU A 69 6.29 -16.52 -4.34
CA LEU A 69 7.19 -15.52 -3.76
C LEU A 69 7.36 -14.35 -4.74
N ALA A 70 6.90 -13.17 -4.35
CA ALA A 70 7.01 -11.98 -5.18
C ALA A 70 8.45 -11.45 -5.19
N LEU A 71 9.01 -11.27 -6.39
CA LEU A 71 10.36 -10.72 -6.54
C LEU A 71 10.38 -9.21 -6.30
N ASN A 72 9.43 -8.49 -6.86
CA ASN A 72 9.44 -7.03 -6.87
C ASN A 72 8.51 -6.47 -5.80
N GLU A 73 7.19 -6.67 -5.95
CA GLU A 73 6.22 -6.13 -5.01
C GLU A 73 4.95 -6.98 -4.87
N VAL A 74 4.22 -6.72 -3.80
CA VAL A 74 2.86 -7.19 -3.54
C VAL A 74 1.97 -5.96 -3.41
N PHE A 75 0.88 -5.94 -4.17
CA PHE A 75 -0.19 -4.96 -4.02
C PHE A 75 -1.36 -5.56 -3.24
N ILE A 76 -1.93 -4.77 -2.34
CA ILE A 76 -3.11 -5.15 -1.56
C ILE A 76 -4.12 -4.00 -1.65
N GLY A 77 -5.33 -4.31 -2.11
CA GLY A 77 -6.42 -3.36 -2.20
C GLY A 77 -7.71 -4.07 -2.60
N GLU A 78 -8.79 -3.31 -2.69
CA GLU A 78 -10.08 -3.76 -3.23
C GLU A 78 -9.91 -4.32 -4.65
N SER A 79 -10.66 -5.38 -4.97
CA SER A 79 -10.74 -5.94 -6.32
C SER A 79 -11.30 -4.96 -7.36
N VAL A 80 -12.14 -4.01 -6.93
CA VAL A 80 -12.68 -2.93 -7.78
C VAL A 80 -11.90 -1.64 -7.54
N THR A 81 -11.23 -1.14 -8.58
CA THR A 81 -10.30 0.01 -8.48
C THR A 81 -10.94 1.34 -8.09
N SER A 82 -12.26 1.49 -8.22
CA SER A 82 -13.00 2.68 -7.79
C SER A 82 -13.43 2.63 -6.32
N ARG A 83 -13.18 1.52 -5.61
CA ARG A 83 -13.52 1.38 -4.19
C ARG A 83 -12.35 1.73 -3.29
N VAL A 84 -12.69 2.28 -2.12
CA VAL A 84 -11.71 2.61 -1.09
C VAL A 84 -11.33 1.34 -0.35
N SER A 85 -10.04 1.04 -0.30
CA SER A 85 -9.50 -0.04 0.51
C SER A 85 -9.44 0.40 1.98
N LEU A 86 -10.23 -0.26 2.82
CA LEU A 86 -10.26 -0.09 4.27
C LEU A 86 -9.35 -1.13 4.91
N LEU A 87 -8.12 -0.73 5.25
CA LEU A 87 -7.10 -1.63 5.80
C LEU A 87 -6.73 -1.21 7.22
N ARG A 88 -6.41 -2.18 8.09
CA ARG A 88 -5.61 -1.94 9.30
C ARG A 88 -4.19 -2.42 9.02
N LEU A 89 -3.21 -1.54 9.26
CA LEU A 89 -1.80 -1.81 9.03
C LEU A 89 -1.06 -1.86 10.37
N GLN A 90 -0.21 -2.87 10.54
CA GLN A 90 0.80 -2.93 11.58
C GLN A 90 2.15 -3.08 10.89
N ILE A 91 2.99 -2.05 11.05
CA ILE A 91 4.37 -2.05 10.55
C ILE A 91 5.26 -2.60 11.65
N ASP A 92 6.03 -3.65 11.35
CA ASP A 92 6.86 -4.39 12.30
C ASP A 92 6.06 -4.78 13.57
N ASN A 93 6.56 -4.38 14.74
CA ASN A 93 5.91 -4.57 16.03
C ASN A 93 5.21 -3.28 16.52
N GLY A 94 4.87 -2.38 15.60
CA GLY A 94 4.19 -1.11 15.88
C GLY A 94 2.71 -1.29 16.22
N LYS A 95 2.01 -0.16 16.42
CA LYS A 95 0.57 -0.14 16.68
C LYS A 95 -0.23 -0.35 15.40
N TRP A 96 -1.36 -1.05 15.52
CA TRP A 96 -2.34 -1.13 14.44
C TRP A 96 -2.91 0.26 14.14
N THR A 97 -2.89 0.62 12.86
CA THR A 97 -3.39 1.90 12.36
C THR A 97 -4.41 1.69 11.26
N HIS A 98 -5.53 2.39 11.31
CA HIS A 98 -6.55 2.35 10.26
C HIS A 98 -6.15 3.24 9.09
N THR A 99 -6.33 2.73 7.88
CA THR A 99 -6.02 3.44 6.64
C THR A 99 -7.18 3.32 5.66
N LYS A 100 -7.57 4.48 5.10
CA LYS A 100 -8.45 4.59 3.94
C LYS A 100 -7.58 5.03 2.76
N SER A 101 -7.54 4.24 1.71
CA SER A 101 -6.57 4.42 0.61
C SER A 101 -7.04 3.71 -0.66
N SER A 102 -6.39 3.93 -1.79
CA SER A 102 -6.60 3.07 -2.97
C SER A 102 -5.83 1.76 -2.91
N GLY A 103 -5.02 1.56 -1.86
CA GLY A 103 -4.34 0.31 -1.57
C GLY A 103 -2.95 0.51 -0.97
N LEU A 104 -2.27 -0.61 -0.74
CA LEU A 104 -0.95 -0.73 -0.18
C LEU A 104 -0.02 -1.44 -1.16
N CYS A 105 1.14 -0.87 -1.41
CA CYS A 105 2.22 -1.51 -2.16
C CYS A 105 3.38 -1.83 -1.20
N VAL A 106 3.82 -3.09 -1.17
CA VAL A 106 5.00 -3.54 -0.41
C VAL A 106 6.03 -4.05 -1.40
N THR A 107 7.26 -3.55 -1.33
CA THR A 107 8.31 -3.82 -2.32
C THR A 107 9.62 -4.32 -1.70
N THR A 108 10.37 -5.12 -2.45
CA THR A 108 11.76 -5.50 -2.15
C THR A 108 12.74 -4.49 -2.71
N GLY A 109 14.04 -4.67 -2.42
CA GLY A 109 15.07 -3.85 -3.06
C GLY A 109 15.14 -4.04 -4.57
N THR A 110 14.80 -5.23 -5.09
CA THR A 110 14.70 -5.44 -6.55
C THR A 110 13.52 -4.66 -7.14
N GLY A 111 12.38 -4.65 -6.45
CA GLY A 111 11.20 -3.88 -6.88
C GLY A 111 11.32 -2.37 -6.71
N SER A 112 12.27 -1.90 -5.90
CA SER A 112 12.51 -0.48 -5.62
C SER A 112 12.82 0.36 -6.86
N THR A 113 13.29 -0.26 -7.95
CA THR A 113 13.58 0.38 -9.25
C THR A 113 12.45 0.21 -10.28
N SER A 114 11.31 -0.41 -9.90
CA SER A 114 10.18 -0.72 -10.79
C SER A 114 8.94 0.10 -10.42
N TRP A 115 7.77 -0.53 -10.24
CA TRP A 115 6.52 0.17 -9.95
C TRP A 115 6.63 1.06 -8.70
N HIS A 116 7.37 0.61 -7.67
CA HIS A 116 7.64 1.43 -6.49
C HIS A 116 8.28 2.78 -6.85
N TYR A 117 9.31 2.80 -7.72
CA TYR A 117 9.95 4.04 -8.17
C TYR A 117 8.95 4.92 -8.92
N SER A 118 8.24 4.34 -9.88
CA SER A 118 7.32 5.07 -10.78
C SER A 118 6.21 5.81 -10.06
N ILE A 119 5.66 5.24 -8.97
CA ILE A 119 4.57 5.88 -8.21
C ILE A 119 5.07 6.88 -7.16
N ASN A 120 6.35 6.83 -6.81
CA ASN A 120 6.93 7.60 -5.70
C ASN A 120 7.90 8.69 -6.14
N CYS A 121 8.34 8.69 -7.39
CA CYS A 121 9.33 9.63 -7.89
C CYS A 121 8.74 11.04 -8.04
N LEU A 122 9.58 12.03 -7.75
CA LEU A 122 9.28 13.42 -8.04
C LEU A 122 9.74 13.75 -9.45
N ARG A 123 8.87 14.43 -10.19
CA ARG A 123 9.20 14.97 -11.51
C ARG A 123 9.92 16.30 -11.34
N THR A 124 10.91 16.55 -12.20
CA THR A 124 11.69 17.79 -12.21
C THR A 124 10.81 19.04 -12.20
N HIS A 125 9.73 19.04 -12.97
CA HIS A 125 8.84 20.20 -13.04
C HIS A 125 8.09 20.47 -11.73
N SER A 126 7.60 19.43 -11.05
CA SER A 126 6.95 19.57 -9.73
C SER A 126 7.92 20.09 -8.67
N VAL A 127 9.19 19.65 -8.73
CA VAL A 127 10.24 20.18 -7.83
C VAL A 127 10.54 21.64 -8.14
N LEU A 128 10.65 22.00 -9.42
CA LEU A 128 10.88 23.39 -9.83
C LEU A 128 9.76 24.32 -9.35
N GLU A 129 8.51 23.91 -9.51
CA GLU A 129 7.35 24.66 -9.04
C GLU A 129 7.38 24.85 -7.52
N LEU A 130 7.65 23.77 -6.76
CA LEU A 130 7.80 23.87 -5.30
C LEU A 130 8.94 24.80 -4.89
N MET A 131 10.08 24.76 -5.59
CA MET A 131 11.22 25.65 -5.32
C MET A 131 10.87 27.12 -5.56
N LYS A 132 10.06 27.42 -6.58
CA LYS A 132 9.59 28.80 -6.85
C LYS A 132 8.66 29.29 -5.74
N ILE A 133 7.67 28.48 -5.36
CA ILE A 133 6.74 28.80 -4.27
C ILE A 133 7.52 29.08 -2.98
N LEU A 134 8.46 28.22 -2.61
CA LEU A 134 9.29 28.41 -1.42
C LEU A 134 10.19 29.66 -1.51
N GLY A 135 10.72 29.96 -2.69
CA GLY A 135 11.50 31.17 -2.93
C GLY A 135 10.67 32.45 -2.73
N GLU A 136 9.45 32.46 -3.24
CA GLU A 136 8.51 33.59 -3.15
C GLU A 136 7.96 33.77 -1.73
N ASP A 137 7.40 32.72 -1.12
CA ASP A 137 6.71 32.79 0.18
C ASP A 137 7.65 33.07 1.36
N TYR A 138 8.87 32.55 1.31
CA TYR A 138 9.85 32.67 2.38
C TYR A 138 10.97 33.67 2.07
N ASN A 139 10.87 34.39 0.95
CA ASN A 139 11.88 35.33 0.46
C ASN A 139 13.31 34.73 0.45
N MET A 140 13.40 33.44 0.10
CA MET A 140 14.64 32.69 0.10
C MET A 140 15.35 32.84 -1.24
N LYS A 141 16.64 33.21 -1.22
CA LYS A 141 17.48 33.16 -2.42
C LYS A 141 17.74 31.70 -2.80
N MET A 142 16.91 31.16 -3.69
CA MET A 142 17.07 29.83 -4.27
C MET A 142 17.36 29.91 -5.76
N ASP A 143 18.23 29.03 -6.23
CA ASP A 143 18.42 28.79 -7.66
C ASP A 143 17.22 27.99 -8.20
N THR A 144 16.31 28.66 -8.88
CA THR A 144 15.10 28.08 -9.49
C THR A 144 15.30 27.77 -10.98
N THR A 145 16.49 27.30 -11.36
CA THR A 145 16.75 26.76 -12.70
C THR A 145 16.22 25.32 -12.85
N LEU A 146 15.98 24.90 -14.08
CA LEU A 146 15.51 23.54 -14.37
C LEU A 146 16.57 22.50 -14.00
N GLU A 147 17.84 22.83 -14.21
CA GLU A 147 19.01 22.03 -13.86
C GLU A 147 19.05 21.78 -12.35
N LYS A 148 18.87 22.83 -11.53
CA LYS A 148 18.86 22.67 -10.07
C LYS A 148 17.68 21.84 -9.59
N ALA A 149 16.50 22.06 -10.14
CA ALA A 149 15.33 21.25 -9.84
C ALA A 149 15.53 19.78 -10.22
N ARG A 150 16.22 19.50 -11.34
CA ARG A 150 16.55 18.15 -11.77
C ARG A 150 17.50 17.48 -10.78
N GLU A 151 18.56 18.15 -10.34
CA GLU A 151 19.48 17.60 -9.33
C GLU A 151 18.76 17.27 -8.02
N VAL A 152 17.84 18.14 -7.59
CA VAL A 152 17.05 17.92 -6.36
C VAL A 152 16.11 16.72 -6.54
N ALA A 153 15.41 16.63 -7.69
CA ALA A 153 14.56 15.49 -8.02
C ALA A 153 15.35 14.18 -8.05
N GLU A 154 16.50 14.15 -8.72
CA GLU A 154 17.38 12.97 -8.78
C GLU A 154 17.88 12.57 -7.39
N ARG A 155 18.32 13.53 -6.56
CA ARG A 155 18.76 13.27 -5.18
C ARG A 155 17.65 12.70 -4.30
N TYR A 156 16.41 13.16 -4.49
CA TYR A 156 15.26 12.58 -3.79
C TYR A 156 14.95 11.18 -4.32
N ASN A 157 14.86 11.01 -5.63
CA ASN A 157 14.49 9.76 -6.29
C ASN A 157 15.49 8.63 -6.02
N GLN A 158 16.79 8.95 -5.87
CA GLN A 158 17.81 8.00 -5.45
C GLN A 158 17.51 7.33 -4.11
N LYS A 159 16.84 8.02 -3.18
CA LYS A 159 16.48 7.47 -1.86
C LYS A 159 15.36 6.44 -1.91
N LEU A 160 14.61 6.39 -3.02
CA LEU A 160 13.55 5.40 -3.23
C LEU A 160 14.14 4.02 -3.55
N MET A 161 15.34 3.99 -4.12
CA MET A 161 16.02 2.77 -4.50
C MET A 161 16.87 2.24 -3.34
N PHE A 162 16.88 0.91 -3.18
CA PHE A 162 17.69 0.26 -2.16
C PHE A 162 18.18 -1.12 -2.63
N PRO A 163 19.25 -1.69 -2.04
CA PRO A 163 19.93 -2.87 -2.56
C PRO A 163 19.01 -4.10 -2.70
N ALA A 164 19.18 -4.86 -3.78
CA ALA A 164 18.37 -6.04 -4.10
C ALA A 164 18.46 -7.18 -3.08
N ASP A 165 19.53 -7.20 -2.29
CA ASP A 165 19.81 -8.13 -1.19
C ASP A 165 19.42 -7.57 0.19
N SER A 166 18.77 -6.40 0.24
CA SER A 166 18.23 -5.82 1.47
C SER A 166 17.32 -6.82 2.22
N GLU A 167 17.48 -6.85 3.54
CA GLU A 167 16.61 -7.59 4.46
C GLU A 167 15.32 -6.83 4.77
N TYR A 168 15.31 -5.52 4.52
CA TYR A 168 14.14 -4.67 4.69
C TYR A 168 13.30 -4.59 3.41
N LEU A 169 12.00 -4.39 3.62
CA LEU A 169 11.01 -4.01 2.63
C LEU A 169 10.79 -2.49 2.68
N ALA A 170 10.14 -1.95 1.65
CA ALA A 170 9.52 -0.63 1.72
C ALA A 170 8.01 -0.77 1.47
N TYR A 171 7.21 0.03 2.16
CA TYR A 171 5.76 0.07 1.95
C TYR A 171 5.32 1.46 1.50
N SER A 172 4.25 1.54 0.71
CA SER A 172 3.62 2.79 0.27
C SER A 172 2.11 2.64 0.27
N VAL A 173 1.44 3.44 1.11
CA VAL A 173 -0.02 3.61 1.13
C VAL A 173 -0.38 4.60 0.02
N ARG A 174 -1.19 4.18 -0.95
CA ARG A 174 -1.53 4.97 -2.14
C ARG A 174 -2.76 5.83 -1.91
N GLU A 175 -2.72 7.07 -2.39
CA GLU A 175 -3.84 8.03 -2.36
C GLU A 175 -4.52 8.02 -0.98
N TYR A 176 -3.70 8.23 0.05
CA TYR A 176 -4.15 8.18 1.44
C TYR A 176 -5.23 9.24 1.68
N ILE A 177 -6.39 8.82 2.17
CA ILE A 177 -7.54 9.69 2.40
C ILE A 177 -7.52 10.16 3.86
N THR A 178 -7.18 11.43 4.06
CA THR A 178 -7.28 12.13 5.35
C THR A 178 -8.57 12.93 5.42
N PHE A 179 -9.37 12.74 6.47
CA PHE A 179 -10.45 13.65 6.83
C PHE A 179 -9.93 14.64 7.87
N GLU A 180 -10.28 15.93 7.74
CA GLU A 180 -9.75 17.03 8.56
C GLU A 180 -10.01 16.90 10.08
N GLU A 181 -10.91 16.00 10.51
CA GLU A 181 -11.32 15.86 11.92
C GLU A 181 -11.05 14.46 12.55
N TRP A 182 -10.47 13.51 11.83
CA TRP A 182 -10.08 12.22 12.43
C TRP A 182 -8.67 12.34 12.99
N PRO A 183 -8.36 11.87 14.22
CA PRO A 183 -7.05 12.10 14.82
C PRO A 183 -6.00 11.63 13.82
N THR A 184 -5.17 12.58 13.38
CA THR A 184 -3.99 12.35 12.55
C THR A 184 -3.39 11.05 13.06
N PRO A 185 -3.15 10.01 12.24
CA PRO A 185 -2.52 8.81 12.76
C PRO A 185 -1.18 9.29 13.32
N ARG A 186 -1.09 9.41 14.65
CA ARG A 186 0.11 9.87 15.33
C ARG A 186 1.12 8.74 15.14
N GLY A 187 1.85 8.79 14.02
CA GLY A 187 3.00 7.94 13.76
C GLY A 187 3.01 7.10 12.48
N LEU A 188 1.90 6.92 11.75
CA LEU A 188 1.98 6.13 10.50
C LEU A 188 2.41 7.02 9.33
N ARG A 189 3.65 6.82 8.87
CA ARG A 189 4.11 7.39 7.60
C ARG A 189 3.42 6.67 6.45
N VAL A 190 2.94 7.43 5.46
CA VAL A 190 2.34 6.87 4.24
C VAL A 190 3.34 6.05 3.42
N ARG A 191 4.64 6.23 3.67
CA ARG A 191 5.72 5.44 3.08
C ARG A 191 6.90 5.40 4.02
N ASP A 192 7.43 4.21 4.27
CA ASP A 192 8.71 4.01 4.96
C ASP A 192 9.26 2.60 4.70
N ARG A 193 10.37 2.27 5.34
CA ARG A 193 10.92 0.91 5.42
C ARG A 193 10.21 0.09 6.50
N ALA A 194 10.21 -1.22 6.32
CA ALA A 194 9.67 -2.19 7.26
C ALA A 194 10.45 -3.51 7.18
N GLY A 195 10.60 -4.23 8.28
CA GLY A 195 11.00 -5.64 8.27
C GLY A 195 9.82 -6.57 7.97
N ALA A 196 8.62 -6.21 8.45
CA ALA A 196 7.37 -6.92 8.18
C ALA A 196 6.18 -5.94 8.11
N VAL A 197 5.20 -6.27 7.28
CA VAL A 197 3.95 -5.51 7.17
C VAL A 197 2.80 -6.49 7.38
N ARG A 198 2.01 -6.29 8.43
CA ARG A 198 0.79 -7.05 8.70
C ARG A 198 -0.41 -6.21 8.31
N VAL A 199 -1.36 -6.85 7.64
CA VAL A 199 -2.56 -6.19 7.09
C VAL A 199 -3.78 -6.97 7.55
N ARG A 200 -4.79 -6.27 8.07
CA ARG A 200 -6.15 -6.80 8.21
C ARG A 200 -7.05 -6.07 7.23
N SER A 201 -7.67 -6.83 6.33
CA SER A 201 -8.62 -6.29 5.37
C SER A 201 -9.97 -6.08 6.05
N HIS A 202 -10.59 -4.92 5.81
CA HIS A 202 -12.01 -4.66 6.06
C HIS A 202 -12.69 -4.25 4.74
N CYS A 203 -12.12 -4.70 3.62
CA CYS A 203 -12.65 -4.49 2.28
C CYS A 203 -13.91 -5.32 2.06
N THR A 204 -14.74 -4.91 1.10
CA THR A 204 -16.03 -5.57 0.80
C THR A 204 -15.87 -7.05 0.42
N ASP A 205 -14.73 -7.39 -0.19
CA ASP A 205 -14.35 -8.73 -0.64
C ASP A 205 -13.58 -9.55 0.41
N ALA A 206 -13.36 -9.00 1.61
CA ALA A 206 -12.61 -9.67 2.67
C ALA A 206 -13.36 -10.84 3.34
N GLY A 207 -14.63 -11.07 2.96
CA GLY A 207 -15.54 -11.99 3.65
C GLY A 207 -16.09 -11.38 4.93
N GLU A 208 -17.37 -11.62 5.21
CA GLU A 208 -17.91 -11.50 6.58
C GLU A 208 -17.35 -12.63 7.46
#